data_AF-A0A2E4EDI9-F1
#
_entry.id   AF-A0A2E4EDI9-F1
#
_cell.length_a   1.000
_cell.length_b   1.000
_cell.length_c   1.000
_cell.angle_alpha   90.00
_cell.angle_beta   90.00
_cell.angle_gamma   90.00
#
_symmetry.space_group_name_H-M   'P 1'
#
loop_
_entity.id
_entity.type
_entity.pdbx_description
1 polymer ?
#
loop_
_entity_poly.entity_id
_entity_poly.type
_entity_poly.pdbx_seq_one_letter_code
_entity_poly.pdbx_strand_id
1 'polypeptide(L)'
;MKYLVLVITGFLLMINIPSQAQVIGGDMDKLFDLYLLEKYPDCYYKALKMTEKEEFRSNPEPYLYVSMCAIKIYNDEELKDEYMAAGGNPLKDALKYAAKARKYHAKCIKKDIATFELEDNVEFFNELTTTALEEVLYQYNEDKYSKAASWGKKLAKVDPSVAEIQVLVGANMLLSKNAEGQKLVDQYWPKIEDKYKGGDVIPDETIKDALIYGIIALSNYYNDNGNSVKAKEIIQFGKDLFVENRKIENQYATINP
;
A
#
# COMPACT_ATOMS: atom_id res chain seq x y z
N MET A 1 4.42 -68.73 19.38
CA MET A 1 3.40 -67.73 18.97
C MET A 1 3.73 -66.45 19.70
N LYS A 2 4.23 -65.44 18.98
CA LYS A 2 3.48 -64.23 18.59
C LYS A 2 3.17 -63.37 19.85
N TYR A 3 3.68 -62.16 20.06
CA TYR A 3 3.87 -61.07 19.12
C TYR A 3 4.96 -60.09 19.58
N LEU A 4 5.80 -59.73 18.62
CA LEU A 4 6.46 -58.45 18.46
C LEU A 4 5.41 -57.33 18.52
N VAL A 5 5.55 -56.32 19.39
CA VAL A 5 4.82 -55.06 19.24
C VAL A 5 5.85 -53.94 19.13
N LEU A 6 5.87 -53.42 17.92
CA LEU A 6 6.69 -52.36 17.38
C LEU A 6 5.82 -51.09 17.39
N VAL A 7 6.43 -49.93 17.70
CA VAL A 7 6.03 -48.55 17.30
C VAL A 7 4.68 -48.04 17.88
N ILE A 8 4.41 -46.75 18.14
CA ILE A 8 4.95 -45.47 17.67
C ILE A 8 4.81 -44.47 18.81
N THR A 9 5.91 -43.89 19.28
CA THR A 9 5.88 -42.66 20.07
C THR A 9 5.49 -41.53 19.11
N GLY A 10 4.21 -41.14 19.13
CA GLY A 10 3.71 -40.02 18.33
C GLY A 10 4.35 -38.73 18.78
N PHE A 11 5.38 -38.29 18.06
CA PHE A 11 5.94 -36.96 18.17
C PHE A 11 4.93 -36.00 17.51
N LEU A 12 4.08 -35.38 18.32
CA LEU A 12 3.22 -34.27 17.91
C LEU A 12 4.13 -33.08 17.57
N LEU A 13 4.56 -33.01 16.31
CA LEU A 13 5.09 -31.79 15.72
C LEU A 13 3.97 -30.76 15.74
N MET A 14 4.00 -29.88 16.74
CA MET A 14 3.31 -28.59 16.69
C MET A 14 3.94 -27.80 15.56
N ILE A 15 3.35 -27.93 14.36
CA ILE A 15 3.65 -27.02 13.26
C ILE A 15 3.06 -25.68 13.66
N ASN A 16 3.90 -24.78 14.18
CA ASN A 16 3.57 -23.36 14.26
C ASN A 16 3.55 -22.82 12.83
N ILE A 17 2.44 -23.01 12.14
CA ILE A 17 2.12 -22.17 10.98
C ILE A 17 1.73 -20.82 11.57
N PRO A 18 2.41 -19.71 11.26
CA PRO A 18 1.91 -18.40 11.64
C PRO A 18 0.52 -18.24 11.04
N SER A 19 -0.49 -18.20 11.91
CA SER A 19 -1.88 -17.99 11.54
C SER A 19 -2.04 -16.53 11.09
N GLN A 20 -2.15 -16.34 9.78
CA GLN A 20 -2.28 -15.04 9.10
C GLN A 20 -3.74 -14.53 9.02
N ALA A 21 -4.64 -14.99 9.89
CA ALA A 21 -6.07 -14.94 9.60
C ALA A 21 -6.94 -14.03 10.49
N GLN A 22 -6.36 -13.26 11.42
CA GLN A 22 -7.08 -12.29 12.27
C GLN A 22 -6.71 -10.86 11.87
N VAL A 23 -7.59 -9.88 12.16
CA VAL A 23 -7.04 -8.58 12.58
C VAL A 23 -6.27 -8.91 13.85
N ILE A 24 -4.96 -9.01 13.76
CA ILE A 24 -4.17 -9.49 14.89
C ILE A 24 -4.37 -8.49 16.04
N GLY A 25 -4.84 -8.99 17.18
CA GLY A 25 -5.27 -8.17 18.33
C GLY A 25 -6.71 -7.63 18.28
N GLY A 26 -7.55 -8.08 17.34
CA GLY A 26 -8.97 -7.73 17.24
C GLY A 26 -9.91 -8.63 18.04
N ASP A 27 -11.14 -8.18 18.30
CA ASP A 27 -12.10 -8.87 19.18
C ASP A 27 -13.31 -9.47 18.41
N MET A 28 -13.34 -9.39 17.08
CA MET A 28 -14.50 -9.80 16.26
C MET A 28 -14.43 -11.23 15.75
N ASP A 29 -14.60 -12.21 16.64
CA ASP A 29 -14.53 -13.66 16.36
C ASP A 29 -15.29 -14.10 15.09
N LYS A 30 -16.50 -13.57 14.87
CA LYS A 30 -17.29 -13.98 13.69
C LYS A 30 -16.73 -13.45 12.38
N LEU A 31 -16.06 -12.28 12.38
CA LEU A 31 -15.36 -11.80 11.18
C LEU A 31 -14.08 -12.59 10.97
N PHE A 32 -13.37 -12.89 12.07
CA PHE A 32 -12.22 -13.79 12.06
C PHE A 32 -12.56 -15.15 11.44
N ASP A 33 -13.62 -15.83 11.92
CA ASP A 33 -14.04 -17.14 11.40
C ASP A 33 -14.34 -17.09 9.89
N LEU A 34 -15.05 -16.06 9.42
CA LEU A 34 -15.38 -15.93 8.00
C LEU A 34 -14.12 -15.69 7.16
N TYR A 35 -13.19 -14.87 7.67
CA TYR A 35 -11.92 -14.60 6.99
C TYR A 35 -11.04 -15.85 6.93
N LEU A 36 -10.91 -16.58 8.04
CA LEU A 36 -10.14 -17.82 8.15
C LEU A 36 -10.70 -18.94 7.27
N LEU A 37 -12.03 -19.01 7.13
CA LEU A 37 -12.71 -19.96 6.23
C LEU A 37 -12.72 -19.50 4.76
N GLU A 38 -11.94 -18.46 4.42
CA GLU A 38 -11.83 -17.87 3.08
C GLU A 38 -13.17 -17.42 2.48
N LYS A 39 -14.16 -17.17 3.34
CA LYS A 39 -15.49 -16.65 2.95
C LYS A 39 -15.41 -15.14 2.78
N TYR A 40 -14.50 -14.67 1.93
CA TYR A 40 -14.18 -13.25 1.79
C TYR A 40 -15.38 -12.38 1.41
N PRO A 41 -16.28 -12.78 0.49
CA PRO A 41 -17.49 -12.00 0.21
C PRO A 41 -18.40 -11.88 1.44
N ASP A 42 -18.66 -12.98 2.16
CA ASP A 42 -19.49 -12.97 3.37
C ASP A 42 -18.87 -12.11 4.47
N CYS A 43 -17.56 -12.23 4.68
CA CYS A 43 -16.82 -11.42 5.64
C CYS A 43 -16.87 -9.94 5.26
N TYR A 44 -16.63 -9.61 3.98
CA TYR A 44 -16.71 -8.26 3.44
C TYR A 44 -18.08 -7.63 3.72
N TYR A 45 -19.16 -8.28 3.31
CA TYR A 45 -20.52 -7.74 3.50
C TYR A 45 -20.90 -7.61 4.97
N LYS A 46 -20.48 -8.56 5.81
CA LYS A 46 -20.75 -8.51 7.25
C LYS A 46 -20.00 -7.35 7.90
N ALA A 47 -18.71 -7.21 7.64
CA ALA A 47 -17.89 -6.12 8.16
C ALA A 47 -18.40 -4.76 7.65
N LEU A 48 -18.78 -4.66 6.38
CA LEU A 48 -19.35 -3.45 5.78
C LEU A 48 -20.63 -3.02 6.50
N LYS A 49 -21.58 -3.94 6.70
CA LYS A 49 -22.81 -3.68 7.47
C LYS A 49 -22.51 -3.24 8.90
N MET A 50 -21.46 -3.76 9.52
CA MET A 50 -21.04 -3.29 10.85
C MET A 50 -20.61 -1.81 10.79
N THR A 51 -19.84 -1.39 9.78
CA THR A 51 -19.41 0.03 9.65
C THR A 51 -20.58 1.03 9.53
N GLU A 52 -21.77 0.57 9.14
CA GLU A 52 -22.98 1.39 9.01
C GLU A 52 -23.75 1.55 10.32
N LYS A 53 -23.50 0.67 11.30
CA LYS A 53 -24.14 0.73 12.62
C LYS A 53 -23.48 1.79 13.50
N GLU A 54 -24.29 2.48 14.29
CA GLU A 54 -23.83 3.55 15.17
C GLU A 54 -22.75 3.08 16.17
N GLU A 55 -22.96 1.90 16.76
CA GLU A 55 -22.04 1.24 17.71
C GLU A 55 -20.63 1.01 17.13
N PHE A 56 -20.51 0.68 15.84
CA PHE A 56 -19.23 0.35 15.20
C PHE A 56 -18.72 1.47 14.29
N ARG A 57 -19.46 2.57 14.15
CA ARG A 57 -19.14 3.65 13.20
C ARG A 57 -17.74 4.22 13.39
N SER A 58 -17.22 4.21 14.62
CA SER A 58 -15.87 4.66 14.95
C SER A 58 -14.92 3.53 15.39
N ASN A 59 -15.35 2.27 15.38
CA ASN A 59 -14.48 1.13 15.65
C ASN A 59 -13.64 0.85 14.40
N PRO A 60 -12.29 0.83 14.46
CA PRO A 60 -11.45 0.60 13.28
C PRO A 60 -11.49 -0.83 12.72
N GLU A 61 -11.78 -1.84 13.54
CA GLU A 61 -11.63 -3.26 13.17
C GLU A 61 -12.55 -3.70 12.02
N PRO A 62 -13.86 -3.35 12.00
CA PRO A 62 -14.70 -3.63 10.83
C PRO A 62 -14.17 -3.00 9.55
N TYR A 63 -13.61 -1.79 9.61
CA TYR A 63 -13.04 -1.14 8.43
C TYR A 63 -11.80 -1.88 7.94
N LEU A 64 -10.98 -2.42 8.85
CA LEU A 64 -9.81 -3.21 8.48
C LEU A 64 -10.23 -4.52 7.82
N TYR A 65 -11.21 -5.25 8.38
CA TYR A 65 -11.76 -6.46 7.74
C TYR A 65 -12.35 -6.20 6.36
N VAL A 66 -13.11 -5.12 6.17
CA VAL A 66 -13.61 -4.72 4.83
C VAL A 66 -12.44 -4.57 3.87
N SER A 67 -11.36 -3.92 4.31
CA SER A 67 -10.19 -3.72 3.49
C SER A 67 -9.43 -5.00 3.14
N MET A 68 -9.21 -5.86 4.13
CA MET A 68 -8.52 -7.15 3.97
C MET A 68 -9.29 -8.06 3.02
N CYS A 69 -10.61 -8.16 3.18
CA CYS A 69 -11.45 -8.97 2.30
C CYS A 69 -11.46 -8.43 0.87
N ALA A 70 -11.50 -7.10 0.71
CA ALA A 70 -11.46 -6.49 -0.61
C ALA A 70 -10.15 -6.75 -1.36
N ILE A 71 -9.01 -6.88 -0.65
CA ILE A 71 -7.74 -7.31 -1.27
C ILE A 71 -7.78 -8.78 -1.66
N LYS A 72 -8.32 -9.67 -0.82
CA LYS A 72 -8.48 -11.08 -1.20
C LYS A 72 -9.43 -11.25 -2.39
N ILE A 73 -10.53 -10.50 -2.45
CA ILE A 73 -11.40 -10.42 -3.63
C ILE A 73 -10.66 -9.87 -4.85
N TYR A 74 -9.79 -8.88 -4.70
CA TYR A 74 -9.03 -8.32 -5.83
C TYR A 74 -7.98 -9.30 -6.40
N ASN A 75 -7.40 -10.15 -5.56
CA ASN A 75 -6.35 -11.10 -5.94
C ASN A 75 -6.90 -12.42 -6.50
N ASP A 76 -8.19 -12.70 -6.31
CA ASP A 76 -8.89 -13.82 -6.91
C ASP A 76 -9.63 -13.35 -8.19
N GLU A 77 -9.31 -13.93 -9.35
CA GLU A 77 -9.84 -13.48 -10.65
C GLU A 77 -11.36 -13.65 -10.75
N GLU A 78 -11.90 -14.78 -10.27
CA GLU A 78 -13.34 -15.07 -10.31
C GLU A 78 -14.11 -14.11 -9.39
N LEU A 79 -13.66 -13.97 -8.14
CA LEU A 79 -14.30 -13.06 -7.19
C LEU A 79 -14.18 -11.60 -7.62
N LYS A 80 -13.06 -11.20 -8.21
CA LYS A 80 -12.85 -9.84 -8.72
C LYS A 80 -13.83 -9.54 -9.84
N ASP A 81 -13.97 -10.44 -10.81
CA ASP A 81 -14.85 -10.26 -11.96
C ASP A 81 -16.32 -10.21 -11.52
N GLU A 82 -16.75 -11.08 -10.62
CA GLU A 82 -18.08 -11.03 -10.02
C GLU A 82 -18.34 -9.70 -9.29
N TYR A 83 -17.38 -9.25 -8.48
CA TYR A 83 -17.48 -8.00 -7.74
C TYR A 83 -17.53 -6.77 -8.66
N MET A 84 -16.76 -6.79 -9.74
CA MET A 84 -16.75 -5.72 -10.75
C MET A 84 -18.03 -5.75 -11.60
N ALA A 85 -18.57 -6.92 -11.94
CA ALA A 85 -19.86 -7.06 -12.62
C ALA A 85 -21.02 -6.50 -11.80
N ALA A 86 -20.93 -6.57 -10.47
CA ALA A 86 -21.87 -5.91 -9.56
C ALA A 86 -21.68 -4.38 -9.46
N GLY A 87 -20.76 -3.80 -10.24
CA GLY A 87 -20.47 -2.35 -10.28
C GLY A 87 -19.46 -1.88 -9.22
N GLY A 88 -18.82 -2.80 -8.52
CA GLY A 88 -17.81 -2.51 -7.52
C GLY A 88 -16.40 -2.30 -8.09
N ASN A 89 -15.46 -1.90 -7.23
CA ASN A 89 -14.03 -1.97 -7.51
C ASN A 89 -13.30 -2.37 -6.23
N PRO A 90 -12.80 -3.62 -6.12
CA PRO A 90 -12.34 -4.14 -4.84
C PRO A 90 -11.06 -3.43 -4.35
N LEU A 91 -10.11 -3.09 -5.23
CA LEU A 91 -8.93 -2.30 -4.85
C LEU A 91 -9.28 -0.89 -4.35
N LYS A 92 -10.27 -0.23 -4.98
CA LYS A 92 -10.74 1.08 -4.54
C LYS A 92 -11.39 1.01 -3.16
N ASP A 93 -12.15 -0.04 -2.89
CA ASP A 93 -12.75 -0.27 -1.59
C ASP A 93 -11.67 -0.59 -0.55
N ALA A 94 -10.71 -1.46 -0.86
CA ALA A 94 -9.56 -1.74 0.00
C ALA A 94 -8.88 -0.44 0.46
N LEU A 95 -8.40 0.38 -0.48
CA LEU A 95 -7.73 1.64 -0.15
C LEU A 95 -8.61 2.59 0.69
N LYS A 96 -9.90 2.68 0.37
CA LYS A 96 -10.86 3.53 1.10
C LYS A 96 -11.03 3.06 2.54
N TYR A 97 -11.19 1.76 2.75
CA TYR A 97 -11.49 1.19 4.06
C TYR A 97 -10.23 1.06 4.94
N ALA A 98 -9.04 0.78 4.37
CA ALA A 98 -7.77 0.90 5.08
C ALA A 98 -7.51 2.32 5.60
N ALA A 99 -7.74 3.34 4.77
CA ALA A 99 -7.60 4.74 5.21
C ALA A 99 -8.58 5.11 6.34
N LYS A 100 -9.80 4.55 6.32
CA LYS A 100 -10.75 4.72 7.43
C LYS A 100 -10.31 3.96 8.69
N ALA A 101 -9.83 2.73 8.55
CA ALA A 101 -9.31 1.93 9.66
C ALA A 101 -8.20 2.69 10.39
N ARG A 102 -7.17 3.17 9.67
CA ARG A 102 -6.07 3.96 10.27
C ARG A 102 -6.56 5.27 10.89
N LYS A 103 -7.51 5.96 10.25
CA LYS A 103 -8.12 7.18 10.82
C LYS A 103 -8.83 6.92 12.14
N TYR A 104 -9.60 5.83 12.25
CA TYR A 104 -10.32 5.50 13.47
C TYR A 104 -9.41 4.91 14.54
N HIS A 105 -8.42 4.10 14.15
CA HIS A 105 -7.36 3.61 15.04
C HIS A 105 -6.66 4.79 15.72
N ALA A 106 -6.17 5.78 14.96
CA ALA A 106 -5.55 6.98 15.51
C ALA A 106 -6.47 7.79 16.44
N LYS A 107 -7.80 7.70 16.28
CA LYS A 107 -8.77 8.31 17.21
C LYS A 107 -8.94 7.50 18.50
N CYS A 108 -8.91 6.18 18.42
CA CYS A 108 -8.95 5.30 19.58
C CYS A 108 -7.71 5.53 20.45
N ILE A 109 -6.50 5.52 19.86
CA ILE A 109 -5.24 5.82 20.55
C ILE A 109 -5.29 7.18 21.25
N LYS A 110 -5.74 8.25 20.57
CA LYS A 110 -5.87 9.59 21.17
C LYS A 110 -6.85 9.70 22.33
N LYS A 111 -7.74 8.72 22.50
CA LYS A 111 -8.79 8.69 23.52
C LYS A 111 -8.58 7.57 24.53
N ASP A 112 -7.45 6.88 24.48
CA ASP A 112 -7.14 5.72 25.31
C ASP A 112 -8.23 4.61 25.22
N ILE A 113 -8.84 4.46 24.04
CA ILE A 113 -9.79 3.39 23.74
C ILE A 113 -8.98 2.20 23.22
N ALA A 114 -9.11 1.05 23.88
CA ALA A 114 -8.48 -0.20 23.47
C ALA A 114 -8.87 -0.56 22.03
N THR A 115 -7.87 -0.98 21.24
CA THR A 115 -8.01 -1.41 19.85
C THR A 115 -6.80 -2.28 19.46
N PHE A 116 -6.84 -2.91 18.30
CA PHE A 116 -5.72 -3.70 17.78
C PHE A 116 -4.51 -2.82 17.48
N GLU A 117 -3.30 -3.38 17.51
CA GLU A 117 -2.09 -2.68 17.09
C GLU A 117 -1.92 -2.73 15.55
N LEU A 118 -1.56 -1.62 14.92
CA LEU A 118 -1.41 -1.56 13.46
C LEU A 118 -0.21 -2.39 12.99
N GLU A 119 0.84 -2.43 13.80
CA GLU A 119 2.10 -3.13 13.57
C GLU A 119 1.88 -4.64 13.42
N ASP A 120 0.94 -5.19 14.18
CA ASP A 120 0.57 -6.59 14.09
C ASP A 120 -0.06 -6.94 12.73
N ASN A 121 -0.57 -5.94 12.00
CA ASN A 121 -1.23 -6.08 10.71
C ASN A 121 -0.36 -5.56 9.55
N VAL A 122 0.95 -5.40 9.76
CA VAL A 122 1.89 -4.82 8.78
C VAL A 122 1.93 -5.56 7.45
N GLU A 123 1.82 -6.90 7.48
CA GLU A 123 1.87 -7.71 6.26
C GLU A 123 0.70 -7.39 5.32
N PHE A 124 -0.50 -7.20 5.86
CA PHE A 124 -1.65 -6.74 5.08
C PHE A 124 -1.41 -5.34 4.49
N PHE A 125 -0.87 -4.40 5.27
CA PHE A 125 -0.58 -3.06 4.74
C PHE A 125 0.51 -3.07 3.66
N ASN A 126 1.47 -3.97 3.75
CA ASN A 126 2.50 -4.17 2.72
C ASN A 126 1.91 -4.79 1.44
N GLU A 127 1.03 -5.79 1.56
CA GLU A 127 0.26 -6.36 0.43
C GLU A 127 -0.56 -5.26 -0.25
N LEU A 128 -1.36 -4.52 0.52
CA LEU A 128 -2.18 -3.42 0.01
C LEU A 128 -1.34 -2.35 -0.71
N THR A 129 -0.19 -1.98 -0.13
CA THR A 129 0.70 -0.96 -0.70
C THR A 129 1.31 -1.43 -2.00
N THR A 130 1.84 -2.66 -2.03
CA THR A 130 2.40 -3.28 -3.24
C THR A 130 1.37 -3.33 -4.35
N THR A 131 0.20 -3.93 -4.10
CA THR A 131 -0.88 -4.06 -5.10
C THR A 131 -1.38 -2.71 -5.61
N ALA A 132 -1.53 -1.73 -4.72
CA ALA A 132 -1.97 -0.39 -5.14
C ALA A 132 -0.88 0.35 -5.92
N LEU A 133 0.39 0.17 -5.57
CA LEU A 133 1.51 0.77 -6.28
C LEU A 133 1.65 0.17 -7.67
N GLU A 134 1.49 -1.15 -7.85
CA GLU A 134 1.45 -1.80 -9.16
C GLU A 134 0.39 -1.17 -10.08
N GLU A 135 -0.82 -0.90 -9.58
CA GLU A 135 -1.85 -0.19 -10.34
C GLU A 135 -1.45 1.25 -10.67
N VAL A 136 -0.80 1.98 -9.75
CA VAL A 136 -0.28 3.33 -10.03
C VAL A 136 0.77 3.28 -11.15
N LEU A 137 1.71 2.35 -11.08
CA LEU A 137 2.79 2.20 -12.04
C LEU A 137 2.29 1.69 -13.39
N TYR A 138 1.28 0.81 -13.41
CA TYR A 138 0.59 0.41 -14.62
C TYR A 138 0.00 1.64 -15.34
N GLN A 139 -0.75 2.49 -14.63
CA GLN A 139 -1.30 3.71 -15.23
C GLN A 139 -0.20 4.70 -15.65
N TYR A 140 0.92 4.78 -14.92
CA TYR A 140 2.07 5.61 -15.29
C TYR A 140 2.69 5.14 -16.61
N ASN A 141 2.98 3.84 -16.73
CA ASN A 141 3.62 3.25 -17.92
C ASN A 141 2.71 3.31 -19.16
N GLU A 142 1.41 3.47 -18.94
CA GLU A 142 0.39 3.72 -19.98
C GLU A 142 0.22 5.20 -20.32
N ASP A 143 1.10 6.09 -19.84
CA ASP A 143 1.05 7.54 -19.95
C ASP A 143 -0.26 8.19 -19.44
N LYS A 144 -1.01 7.44 -18.61
CA LYS A 144 -2.27 7.88 -17.98
C LYS A 144 -1.96 8.56 -16.63
N TYR A 145 -1.12 9.59 -16.64
CA TYR A 145 -0.62 10.25 -15.42
C TYR A 145 -1.73 10.77 -14.49
N SER A 146 -2.85 11.27 -15.03
CA SER A 146 -4.01 11.67 -14.22
C SER A 146 -4.61 10.50 -13.44
N LYS A 147 -4.65 9.30 -14.04
CA LYS A 147 -5.14 8.08 -13.39
C LYS A 147 -4.13 7.55 -12.38
N ALA A 148 -2.84 7.56 -12.73
CA ALA A 148 -1.75 7.22 -11.80
C ALA A 148 -1.80 8.11 -10.55
N ALA A 149 -1.91 9.43 -10.71
CA ALA A 149 -2.10 10.36 -9.59
C ALA A 149 -3.39 10.08 -8.80
N SER A 150 -4.49 9.72 -9.47
CA SER A 150 -5.77 9.40 -8.81
C SER A 150 -5.68 8.16 -7.93
N TRP A 151 -5.00 7.10 -8.38
CA TRP A 151 -4.73 5.90 -7.58
C TRP A 151 -3.73 6.18 -6.47
N GLY A 152 -2.63 6.87 -6.77
CA GLY A 152 -1.62 7.24 -5.79
C GLY A 152 -2.21 8.11 -4.67
N LYS A 153 -3.13 9.04 -4.97
CA LYS A 153 -3.86 9.81 -3.94
C LYS A 153 -4.73 8.95 -3.02
N LYS A 154 -5.22 7.80 -3.47
CA LYS A 154 -5.96 6.85 -2.61
C LYS A 154 -4.98 6.09 -1.71
N LEU A 155 -3.87 5.63 -2.27
CA LEU A 155 -2.79 5.00 -1.51
C LEU A 155 -2.17 5.93 -0.46
N ALA A 156 -1.86 7.17 -0.83
CA ALA A 156 -1.35 8.22 0.06
C ALA A 156 -2.31 8.59 1.21
N LYS A 157 -3.59 8.22 1.13
CA LYS A 157 -4.55 8.40 2.25
C LYS A 157 -4.49 7.27 3.27
N VAL A 158 -3.99 6.10 2.89
CA VAL A 158 -3.77 4.98 3.82
C VAL A 158 -2.68 5.39 4.79
N ASP A 159 -1.52 5.81 4.27
CA ASP A 159 -0.44 6.39 5.06
C ASP A 159 0.02 7.74 4.50
N PRO A 160 -0.49 8.86 5.05
CA PRO A 160 -0.07 10.19 4.61
C PRO A 160 1.40 10.53 4.91
N SER A 161 2.07 9.76 5.79
CA SER A 161 3.45 10.05 6.21
C SER A 161 4.51 9.57 5.22
N VAL A 162 4.16 8.66 4.30
CA VAL A 162 5.08 8.08 3.32
C VAL A 162 5.39 9.08 2.20
N ALA A 163 6.52 9.78 2.34
CA ALA A 163 6.92 10.86 1.44
C ALA A 163 7.14 10.38 0.00
N GLU A 164 7.58 9.14 -0.21
CA GLU A 164 7.89 8.53 -1.50
C GLU A 164 6.63 8.45 -2.37
N ILE A 165 5.51 8.01 -1.78
CA ILE A 165 4.21 7.95 -2.44
C ILE A 165 3.70 9.37 -2.71
N GLN A 166 3.88 10.32 -1.78
CA GLN A 166 3.46 11.71 -1.96
C GLN A 166 4.19 12.40 -3.11
N VAL A 167 5.51 12.16 -3.23
CA VAL A 167 6.33 12.66 -4.34
C VAL A 167 5.89 12.04 -5.66
N LEU A 168 5.67 10.73 -5.72
CA LEU A 168 5.15 10.07 -6.93
C LEU A 168 3.80 10.68 -7.36
N VAL A 169 2.90 10.93 -6.41
CA VAL A 169 1.60 11.57 -6.67
C VAL A 169 1.80 12.99 -7.21
N GLY A 170 2.64 13.80 -6.57
CA GLY A 170 2.95 15.16 -7.00
C GLY A 170 3.52 15.20 -8.41
N ALA A 171 4.47 14.31 -8.70
CA ALA A 171 5.10 14.20 -10.02
C ALA A 171 4.08 13.83 -11.11
N ASN A 172 3.23 12.83 -10.87
CA ASN A 172 2.17 12.44 -11.81
C ASN A 172 1.13 13.54 -12.01
N MET A 173 0.81 14.31 -10.97
CA MET A 173 -0.04 15.49 -11.10
C MET A 173 0.59 16.51 -12.05
N LEU A 174 1.88 16.80 -11.87
CA LEU A 174 2.62 17.74 -12.72
C LEU A 174 2.68 17.29 -14.18
N LEU A 175 3.00 16.01 -14.45
CA LEU A 175 2.97 15.43 -15.79
C LEU A 175 1.57 15.50 -16.43
N SER A 176 0.51 15.38 -15.63
CA SER A 176 -0.87 15.59 -16.07
C SER A 176 -1.31 17.06 -16.16
N LYS A 177 -0.38 18.03 -16.07
CA LYS A 177 -0.63 19.48 -16.08
C LYS A 177 -1.51 19.98 -14.93
N ASN A 178 -1.51 19.27 -13.81
CA ASN A 178 -2.13 19.72 -12.57
C ASN A 178 -1.09 20.39 -11.66
N ALA A 179 -1.12 21.72 -11.62
CA ALA A 179 -0.18 22.55 -10.87
C ALA A 179 -0.23 22.37 -9.34
N GLU A 180 -1.31 21.80 -8.78
CA GLU A 180 -1.34 21.44 -7.36
C GLU A 180 -0.27 20.41 -6.99
N GLY A 181 0.26 19.67 -7.98
CA GLY A 181 1.35 18.72 -7.78
C GLY A 181 2.60 19.39 -7.22
N GLN A 182 2.86 20.66 -7.58
CA GLN A 182 4.02 21.39 -7.08
C GLN A 182 3.98 21.55 -5.56
N LYS A 183 2.78 21.76 -4.98
CA LYS A 183 2.64 21.87 -3.51
C LYS A 183 3.05 20.57 -2.80
N LEU A 184 2.75 19.41 -3.38
CA LEU A 184 3.19 18.12 -2.85
C LEU A 184 4.70 17.96 -2.98
N VAL A 185 5.26 18.31 -4.15
CA VAL A 185 6.71 18.24 -4.38
C VAL A 185 7.46 19.14 -3.40
N ASP A 186 7.05 20.40 -3.25
CA ASP A 186 7.67 21.36 -2.32
C ASP A 186 7.60 20.88 -0.86
N GLN A 187 6.52 20.19 -0.49
CA GLN A 187 6.32 19.68 0.86
C GLN A 187 7.10 18.41 1.17
N TYR A 188 7.25 17.50 0.20
CA TYR A 188 7.73 16.14 0.45
C TYR A 188 9.10 15.83 -0.18
N TRP A 189 9.52 16.52 -1.24
CA TRP A 189 10.86 16.34 -1.82
C TRP A 189 11.98 16.67 -0.81
N PRO A 190 11.94 17.78 -0.04
CA PRO A 190 12.97 18.04 0.97
C PRO A 190 13.05 16.92 2.02
N LYS A 191 11.92 16.27 2.35
CA LYS A 191 11.91 15.13 3.29
C LYS A 191 12.57 13.88 2.71
N ILE A 192 12.45 13.68 1.40
CA ILE A 192 13.15 12.61 0.68
C ILE A 192 14.66 12.90 0.69
N GLU A 193 15.06 14.12 0.39
CA GLU A 193 16.47 14.53 0.46
C GLU A 193 17.03 14.32 1.87
N ASP A 194 16.37 14.86 2.90
CA ASP A 194 16.81 14.72 4.29
C ASP A 194 16.90 13.25 4.74
N LYS A 195 15.98 12.39 4.29
CA LYS A 195 15.95 10.98 4.65
C LYS A 195 17.07 10.16 4.01
N TYR A 196 17.43 10.44 2.76
CA TYR A 196 18.29 9.54 1.97
C TYR A 196 19.64 10.12 1.55
N LYS A 197 19.87 11.43 1.65
CA LYS A 197 21.10 12.10 1.17
C LYS A 197 22.40 11.57 1.79
N GLY A 198 22.33 10.97 2.99
CA GLY A 198 23.49 10.34 3.64
C GLY A 198 23.87 8.96 3.09
N GLY A 199 23.00 8.30 2.33
CA GLY A 199 23.20 6.94 1.85
C GLY A 199 23.07 5.84 2.91
N ASP A 200 22.92 6.20 4.19
CA ASP A 200 22.81 5.26 5.31
C ASP A 200 21.43 4.57 5.39
N VAL A 201 20.42 5.13 4.74
CA VAL A 201 19.05 4.62 4.75
C VAL A 201 18.74 3.99 3.39
N ILE A 202 18.41 2.70 3.41
CA ILE A 202 17.96 1.98 2.22
C ILE A 202 16.44 2.13 2.11
N PRO A 203 15.90 2.56 0.96
CA PRO A 203 14.46 2.58 0.73
C PRO A 203 13.84 1.20 0.93
N ASP A 204 12.76 1.12 1.70
CA ASP A 204 12.00 -0.11 1.92
C ASP A 204 11.46 -0.66 0.60
N GLU A 205 11.58 -1.97 0.38
CA GLU A 205 11.24 -2.61 -0.91
C GLU A 205 9.77 -2.38 -1.31
N THR A 206 8.85 -2.23 -0.36
CA THR A 206 7.42 -1.97 -0.62
C THR A 206 7.18 -0.61 -1.28
N ILE A 207 8.04 0.37 -1.03
CA ILE A 207 7.87 1.78 -1.45
C ILE A 207 9.01 2.29 -2.32
N LYS A 208 10.07 1.49 -2.51
CA LYS A 208 11.24 1.79 -3.33
C LYS A 208 10.87 2.17 -4.76
N ASP A 209 9.98 1.41 -5.38
CA ASP A 209 9.53 1.71 -6.74
C ASP A 209 8.74 3.03 -6.80
N ALA A 210 8.02 3.41 -5.74
CA ALA A 210 7.36 4.71 -5.71
C ALA A 210 8.38 5.85 -5.78
N LEU A 211 9.51 5.72 -5.08
CA LEU A 211 10.59 6.70 -5.12
C LEU A 211 11.30 6.72 -6.48
N ILE A 212 11.66 5.56 -7.03
CA ILE A 212 12.30 5.46 -8.37
C ILE A 212 11.44 6.16 -9.43
N TYR A 213 10.15 5.81 -9.50
CA TYR A 213 9.25 6.41 -10.48
C TYR A 213 8.94 7.87 -10.18
N GLY A 214 8.89 8.27 -8.92
CA GLY A 214 8.75 9.67 -8.53
C GLY A 214 9.91 10.53 -9.04
N ILE A 215 11.15 10.05 -8.89
CA ILE A 215 12.37 10.71 -9.38
C ILE A 215 12.35 10.83 -10.90
N ILE A 216 12.06 9.72 -11.60
CA ILE A 216 11.96 9.71 -13.06
C ILE A 216 10.91 10.72 -13.53
N ALA A 217 9.70 10.64 -12.98
CA ALA A 217 8.59 11.52 -13.34
C ALA A 217 8.91 13.01 -13.10
N LEU A 218 9.55 13.35 -11.97
CA LEU A 218 9.97 14.73 -11.70
C LEU A 218 11.07 15.20 -12.64
N SER A 219 12.08 14.36 -12.91
CA SER A 219 13.16 14.73 -13.83
C SER A 219 12.62 15.02 -15.24
N ASN A 220 11.68 14.19 -15.73
CA ASN A 220 10.98 14.43 -16.98
C ASN A 220 10.22 15.75 -16.96
N TYR A 221 9.38 15.96 -15.94
CA TYR A 221 8.60 17.18 -15.81
C TYR A 221 9.48 18.44 -15.85
N TYR A 222 10.55 18.51 -15.05
CA TYR A 222 11.40 19.70 -15.03
C TYR A 222 12.17 19.89 -16.33
N ASN A 223 12.63 18.81 -16.97
CA ASN A 223 13.31 18.89 -18.26
C ASN A 223 12.38 19.43 -19.35
N ASP A 224 11.18 18.88 -19.46
CA ASP A 224 10.19 19.25 -20.48
C ASP A 224 9.67 20.69 -20.30
N ASN A 225 9.78 21.23 -19.09
CA ASN A 225 9.40 22.61 -18.76
C ASN A 225 10.60 23.58 -18.72
N GLY A 226 11.74 23.19 -19.30
CA GLY A 226 12.90 24.06 -19.48
C GLY A 226 13.76 24.29 -18.24
N ASN A 227 13.49 23.58 -17.13
CA ASN A 227 14.30 23.61 -15.92
C ASN A 227 15.30 22.45 -15.90
N SER A 228 16.23 22.46 -16.85
CA SER A 228 17.24 21.41 -17.00
C SER A 228 18.16 21.27 -15.78
N VAL A 229 18.45 22.37 -15.08
CA VAL A 229 19.23 22.34 -13.83
C VAL A 229 18.52 21.48 -12.79
N LYS A 230 17.23 21.72 -12.53
CA LYS A 230 16.49 20.95 -11.54
C LYS A 230 16.29 19.49 -11.94
N ALA A 231 16.06 19.24 -13.24
CA ALA A 231 15.97 17.88 -13.76
C ALA A 231 17.25 17.08 -13.49
N LYS A 232 18.42 17.69 -13.74
CA LYS A 232 19.75 17.10 -13.49
C LYS A 232 20.00 16.85 -12.01
N GLU A 233 19.67 17.79 -11.14
CA GLU A 233 19.77 17.62 -9.68
C GLU A 233 18.96 16.40 -9.21
N ILE A 234 17.71 16.28 -9.64
CA ILE A 234 16.80 15.21 -9.22
C ILE A 234 17.28 13.85 -9.71
N ILE A 235 17.70 13.74 -10.97
CA ILE A 235 18.16 12.44 -11.49
C ILE A 235 19.54 12.06 -10.95
N GLN A 236 20.41 13.04 -10.64
CA GLN A 236 21.67 12.77 -9.95
C GLN A 236 21.42 12.20 -8.55
N PHE A 237 20.49 12.78 -7.78
CA PHE A 237 20.07 12.22 -6.49
C PHE A 237 19.61 10.77 -6.62
N GLY A 238 18.80 10.46 -7.64
CA GLY A 238 18.39 9.09 -7.92
C GLY A 238 19.55 8.15 -8.22
N LYS A 239 20.52 8.60 -9.02
CA LYS A 239 21.71 7.82 -9.39
C LYS A 239 22.60 7.51 -8.19
N ASP A 240 22.77 8.47 -7.28
CA ASP A 240 23.56 8.28 -6.08
C ASP A 240 22.87 7.31 -5.11
N LEU A 241 21.54 7.37 -5.00
CA LEU A 241 20.75 6.52 -4.11
C LEU A 241 20.56 5.10 -4.64
N PHE A 242 20.33 4.94 -5.95
CA PHE A 242 19.99 3.67 -6.59
C PHE A 242 21.10 3.22 -7.54
N VAL A 243 22.26 2.93 -6.98
CA VAL A 243 23.43 2.42 -7.70
C VAL A 243 23.05 1.18 -8.52
N GLU A 244 23.45 1.14 -9.80
CA GLU A 244 23.17 0.05 -10.75
C GLU A 244 21.68 -0.20 -11.05
N ASN A 245 20.79 0.73 -10.68
CA ASN A 245 19.38 0.63 -11.08
C ASN A 245 19.21 1.07 -12.54
N ARG A 246 18.94 0.10 -13.42
CA ARG A 246 18.79 0.32 -14.87
C ARG A 246 17.80 1.43 -15.25
N LYS A 247 16.68 1.59 -14.52
CA LYS A 247 15.67 2.63 -14.84
C LYS A 247 16.23 4.02 -14.59
N ILE A 248 16.91 4.19 -13.46
CA ILE A 248 17.58 5.45 -13.09
C ILE A 248 18.76 5.73 -14.02
N GLU A 249 19.58 4.73 -14.35
CA GLU A 249 20.72 4.90 -15.26
C GLU A 249 20.28 5.34 -16.66
N ASN A 250 19.26 4.69 -17.21
CA ASN A 250 18.70 5.06 -18.51
C ASN A 250 18.17 6.50 -18.48
N GLN A 251 17.40 6.85 -17.44
CA GLN A 251 16.86 8.20 -17.28
C GLN A 251 17.98 9.24 -17.11
N TYR A 252 19.04 8.91 -16.35
CA TYR A 252 20.20 9.78 -16.17
C TYR A 252 20.87 10.10 -17.51
N ALA A 253 21.06 9.09 -18.37
CA ALA A 253 21.60 9.29 -19.71
C ALA A 253 20.69 10.13 -20.61
N THR A 254 19.36 9.98 -20.49
CA THR A 254 18.40 10.83 -21.21
C THR A 254 18.47 12.29 -20.80
N ILE A 255 18.60 12.59 -19.51
CA ILE A 255 18.65 13.95 -18.97
C ILE A 255 20.04 14.60 -19.12
N ASN A 256 21.09 13.78 -19.25
CA ASN A 256 22.49 14.21 -19.43
C ASN A 256 23.08 13.64 -20.73
N PRO A 257 22.61 14.11 -21.91
CA PRO A 257 23.15 13.69 -23.20
C PRO A 257 24.57 14.21 -23.45
#